data_AF-I1QY15-F1
#
_entry.id   AF-I1QY15-F1
#
_cell.length_a   1.000
_cell.length_b   1.000
_cell.length_c   1.000
_cell.angle_alpha   90.00
_cell.angle_beta   90.00
_cell.angle_gamma   90.00
#
_symmetry.space_group_name_H-M   'P 1'
#
loop_
_entity.id
_entity.type
_entity.pdbx_description
1 polymer ?
#
loop_
_entity_poly.entity_id
_entity_poly.type
_entity_poly.pdbx_seq_one_letter_code
_entity_poly.pdbx_strand_id
1 'polypeptide(L)'
;MDNNSGKGGSTHASWTSAMSSFMFSHLVNVVAGGTRTSSGFKAVHLNACARAVNERFNSTLTGEQIKNHLKIRQRKFSKINRLRKVSAGWLG
;
A
#
# COMPACT_ATOMS: atom_id res chain seq x y z
N MET A 1 -7.04 22.19 -19.84
CA MET A 1 -8.11 22.07 -18.84
C MET A 1 -8.71 20.71 -19.09
N ASP A 2 -8.18 19.71 -18.38
CA ASP A 2 -8.37 18.33 -18.77
C ASP A 2 -9.33 17.73 -17.77
N ASN A 3 -10.59 17.75 -18.19
CA ASN A 3 -11.74 17.22 -17.49
C ASN A 3 -11.69 15.69 -17.57
N ASN A 4 -11.75 14.99 -16.44
CA ASN A 4 -12.01 13.54 -16.44
C ASN A 4 -13.08 13.18 -15.41
N SER A 5 -14.30 13.14 -15.95
CA SER A 5 -15.43 12.25 -15.68
C SER A 5 -15.37 11.30 -14.49
N GLY A 6 -16.43 11.34 -13.70
CA GLY A 6 -16.58 10.65 -12.42
C GLY A 6 -16.72 9.13 -12.48
N LYS A 7 -16.54 8.55 -11.28
CA LYS A 7 -17.00 7.22 -10.88
C LYS A 7 -17.18 7.24 -9.36
N GLY A 8 -18.42 6.99 -8.93
CA GLY A 8 -18.97 6.76 -7.58
C GLY A 8 -18.09 7.10 -6.37
N GLY A 9 -18.62 7.93 -5.46
CA GLY A 9 -17.96 8.41 -4.25
C GLY A 9 -17.28 7.31 -3.44
N SER A 10 -16.01 7.04 -3.71
CA SER A 10 -15.11 6.44 -2.76
C SER A 10 -14.69 7.55 -1.82
N THR A 11 -15.04 7.47 -0.55
CA THR A 11 -14.40 8.27 0.49
C THR A 11 -12.90 8.04 0.35
N HIS A 12 -12.20 8.99 -0.27
CA HIS A 12 -10.77 8.85 -0.53
C HIS A 12 -10.09 8.75 0.82
N ALA A 13 -9.53 7.58 1.12
CA ALA A 13 -8.75 7.41 2.33
C ALA A 13 -7.59 8.41 2.32
N SER A 14 -7.59 9.35 3.26
CA SER A 14 -6.50 10.31 3.44
C SER A 14 -5.31 9.61 4.06
N TRP A 15 -4.26 9.40 3.26
CA TRP A 15 -3.06 8.68 3.70
C TRP A 15 -1.91 9.63 3.99
N THR A 16 -1.54 9.74 5.26
CA THR A 16 -0.31 10.45 5.64
C THR A 16 0.93 9.56 5.41
N SER A 17 2.11 10.20 5.37
CA SER A 17 3.38 9.47 5.31
C SER A 17 3.56 8.55 6.52
N ALA A 18 3.20 9.04 7.72
CA ALA A 18 3.29 8.30 8.97
C ALA A 18 2.40 7.05 8.99
N MET A 19 1.12 7.17 8.56
CA MET A 19 0.20 6.02 8.44
C MET A 19 0.74 4.97 7.48
N SER A 20 1.30 5.44 6.37
CA SER A 20 1.81 4.55 5.33
C SER A 20 3.07 3.80 5.77
N SER A 21 3.99 4.49 6.45
CA SER A 21 5.17 3.87 7.04
C SER A 21 4.78 2.81 8.07
N PHE A 22 3.87 3.15 8.98
CA PHE A 22 3.37 2.22 9.99
C PHE A 22 2.68 0.99 9.38
N MET A 23 1.82 1.19 8.38
CA MET A 23 1.18 0.10 7.64
C MET A 23 2.24 -0.86 7.06
N PHE A 24 3.30 -0.33 6.44
CA PHE A 24 4.36 -1.18 5.90
C PHE A 24 5.11 -1.95 6.98
N SER A 25 5.51 -1.29 8.07
CA SER A 25 6.19 -1.95 9.17
C SER A 25 5.35 -3.08 9.77
N HIS A 26 4.04 -2.86 9.93
CA HIS A 26 3.12 -3.90 10.39
C HIS A 26 3.08 -5.10 9.43
N LEU A 27 2.97 -4.85 8.12
CA LEU A 27 2.96 -5.91 7.11
C LEU A 27 4.30 -6.66 7.02
N VAL A 28 5.43 -5.98 7.22
CA VAL A 28 6.76 -6.62 7.29
C VAL A 28 6.85 -7.53 8.50
N ASN A 29 6.37 -7.08 9.66
CA ASN A 29 6.37 -7.88 10.89
C ASN A 29 5.49 -9.13 10.74
N VAL A 30 4.35 -9.03 10.05
CA VAL A 30 3.50 -10.20 9.74
C VAL A 30 4.27 -11.25 8.93
N VAL A 31 5.06 -10.84 7.93
CA VAL A 31 5.91 -11.74 7.13
C VAL A 31 7.06 -12.30 7.96
N ALA A 32 7.72 -11.45 8.76
CA ALA A 32 8.82 -11.87 9.64
C ALA A 32 8.35 -12.90 10.69
N GLY A 33 7.09 -12.81 11.13
CA GLY A 33 6.44 -13.79 12.02
C GLY A 33 6.11 -15.14 11.36
N GLY A 34 6.61 -15.43 10.16
CA GLY A 34 6.42 -16.71 9.48
C GLY A 34 5.20 -16.78 8.55
N THR A 35 4.51 -15.66 8.32
CA THR A 35 3.39 -15.63 7.37
C THR A 35 3.90 -15.77 5.94
N ARG A 36 3.75 -16.98 5.38
CA ARG A 36 4.11 -17.26 3.98
C ARG A 36 3.07 -16.64 3.04
N THR A 37 3.48 -15.60 2.31
CA THR A 37 2.62 -14.88 1.35
C THR A 37 2.90 -15.31 -0.08
N SER A 38 2.84 -16.61 -0.37
CA SER A 38 3.07 -17.14 -1.74
C SER A 38 2.13 -16.53 -2.79
N SER A 39 0.97 -16.00 -2.38
CA SER A 39 0.01 -15.28 -3.23
C SER A 39 -0.35 -13.88 -2.72
N GLY A 40 0.40 -13.34 -1.73
CA GLY A 40 0.14 -12.05 -1.09
C GLY A 40 -0.60 -12.13 0.26
N PHE A 41 -1.06 -10.98 0.76
CA PHE A 41 -1.73 -10.87 2.06
C PHE A 41 -3.21 -11.28 1.96
N LYS A 42 -3.62 -12.21 2.83
CA LYS A 42 -5.03 -12.55 3.05
C LYS A 42 -5.81 -11.40 3.70
N ALA A 43 -7.13 -11.43 3.55
CA ALA A 43 -8.04 -10.42 4.12
C ALA A 43 -7.85 -10.25 5.64
N VAL A 44 -7.61 -11.33 6.38
CA VAL A 44 -7.35 -11.28 7.83
C VAL A 44 -6.15 -10.40 8.18
N HIS A 45 -5.05 -10.48 7.42
CA HIS A 45 -3.86 -9.66 7.66
C HIS A 45 -4.11 -8.18 7.31
N LEU A 46 -4.86 -7.93 6.25
CA LEU A 46 -5.21 -6.58 5.81
C LEU A 46 -6.18 -5.89 6.78
N ASN A 47 -7.15 -6.64 7.32
CA ASN A 47 -8.07 -6.15 8.34
C ASN A 47 -7.36 -5.91 9.67
N ALA A 48 -6.45 -6.79 10.08
CA ALA A 48 -5.62 -6.58 11.27
C ALA A 48 -4.75 -5.32 11.13
N CYS A 49 -4.15 -5.11 9.95
CA CYS A 49 -3.40 -3.90 9.65
C CYS A 49 -4.30 -2.66 9.69
N ALA A 50 -5.51 -2.72 9.13
CA ALA A 50 -6.47 -1.63 9.17
C ALA A 50 -6.81 -1.25 10.62
N ARG A 51 -7.09 -2.24 11.47
CA ARG A 51 -7.35 -2.04 12.90
C ARG A 51 -6.17 -1.36 13.59
N ALA A 52 -4.95 -1.86 13.40
CA ALA A 52 -3.76 -1.27 14.01
C ALA A 52 -3.51 0.19 13.56
N VAL A 53 -3.73 0.49 12.28
CA VAL A 53 -3.61 1.87 11.77
C VAL A 53 -4.70 2.76 12.37
N ASN A 54 -5.94 2.28 12.44
CA ASN A 54 -7.06 3.03 12.99
C ASN A 54 -6.87 3.34 14.47
N GLU A 55 -6.43 2.37 15.27
CA GLU A 55 -6.12 2.55 16.69
C GLU A 55 -5.02 3.59 16.91
N ARG A 56 -3.97 3.60 16.07
CA ARG A 56 -2.84 4.52 16.22
C ARG A 56 -3.10 5.94 15.73
N PHE A 57 -3.90 6.10 14.67
CA PHE A 57 -4.10 7.38 13.99
C PHE A 57 -5.54 7.90 14.07
N ASN A 58 -6.37 7.31 14.94
CA ASN A 58 -7.78 7.63 15.11
C ASN A 58 -8.53 7.75 13.76
N SER A 59 -8.29 6.75 12.90
CA SER A 59 -8.77 6.71 11.52
C SER A 59 -9.85 5.63 11.33
N THR A 60 -10.54 5.65 10.19
CA THR A 60 -11.61 4.69 9.85
C THR A 60 -11.32 3.94 8.54
N LEU A 61 -10.12 3.39 8.43
CA LEU A 61 -9.68 2.61 7.27
C LEU A 61 -10.21 1.17 7.32
N THR A 62 -10.45 0.61 6.14
CA THR A 62 -10.85 -0.79 5.93
C THR A 62 -9.70 -1.60 5.34
N GLY A 63 -9.72 -2.93 5.48
CA GLY A 63 -8.71 -3.80 4.87
C GLY A 63 -8.61 -3.67 3.35
N GLU A 64 -9.71 -3.34 2.66
CA GLU A 64 -9.68 -3.07 1.22
C GLU A 64 -8.95 -1.76 0.89
N GLN A 65 -9.11 -0.72 1.72
CA GLN A 65 -8.31 0.51 1.59
C GLN A 65 -6.82 0.26 1.85
N ILE A 66 -6.45 -0.58 2.83
CA ILE A 66 -5.06 -1.03 3.05
C ILE A 66 -4.52 -1.72 1.79
N LYS A 67 -5.26 -2.69 1.25
CA LYS A 67 -4.89 -3.46 0.05
C LYS A 67 -4.68 -2.56 -1.16
N ASN A 68 -5.59 -1.62 -1.39
CA ASN A 68 -5.52 -0.71 -2.53
C ASN A 68 -4.34 0.24 -2.41
N HIS A 69 -4.09 0.77 -1.21
CA HIS A 69 -2.90 1.60 -0.96
C HIS A 69 -1.60 0.82 -1.19
N LEU A 70 -1.53 -0.42 -0.70
CA LEU A 70 -0.39 -1.31 -0.92
C LEU A 70 -0.13 -1.54 -2.41
N LYS A 71 -1.18 -1.87 -3.19
CA LYS A 71 -1.07 -2.06 -4.64
C LYS A 71 -0.56 -0.81 -5.36
N ILE A 72 -1.08 0.36 -5.02
CA ILE A 72 -0.64 1.64 -5.62
C ILE A 72 0.84 1.87 -5.34
N ARG A 73 1.27 1.65 -4.10
CA ARG A 73 2.67 1.85 -3.70
C ARG A 73 3.61 0.83 -4.36
N GLN A 74 3.20 -0.43 -4.47
CA GLN A 74 3.95 -1.46 -5.20
C GLN A 74 4.13 -1.11 -6.68
N ARG A 75 3.09 -0.59 -7.35
CA ARG A 75 3.19 -0.12 -8.74
C ARG A 75 4.19 1.02 -8.90
N LYS A 76 4.15 2.01 -8.01
CA LYS A 76 5.11 3.13 -8.00
C LYS A 76 6.54 2.61 -7.83
N PHE A 77 6.77 1.72 -6.87
CA PHE A 77 8.09 1.13 -6.64
C PHE A 77 8.57 0.30 -7.84
N SER A 78 7.69 -0.50 -8.45
CA SER A 78 8.02 -1.29 -9.65
C SER A 78 8.41 -0.39 -10.83
N LYS A 79 7.73 0.74 -11.01
CA LYS A 79 8.09 1.74 -12.03
C LYS A 79 9.46 2.35 -11.76
N ILE A 80 9.75 2.75 -10.51
CA ILE A 80 11.06 3.26 -10.11
C ILE A 80 12.14 2.22 -10.40
N ASN A 81 11.93 0.97 -10.02
CA ASN A 81 12.88 -0.11 -10.25
C ASN A 81 13.12 -0.36 -11.75
N ARG A 82 12.06 -0.30 -12.58
CA ARG A 82 12.20 -0.38 -14.04
C ARG A 82 13.03 0.78 -14.59
N LEU A 83 12.77 2.01 -14.15
CA LEU A 83 13.52 3.19 -14.60
C LEU A 83 15.00 3.09 -14.21
N ARG A 84 15.31 2.64 -12.99
CA ARG A 84 16.69 2.39 -12.53
C ARG A 84 17.44 1.38 -13.41
N LYS A 85 16.75 0.31 -13.84
CA LYS A 85 17.34 -0.69 -14.74
C LYS A 85 17.63 -0.11 -16.13
N VAL A 86 16.71 0.69 -16.67
CA VAL A 86 16.89 1.33 -18.00
C VAL A 86 18.00 2.38 -17.95
N SER A 87 18.08 3.20 -16.89
CA SER A 87 19.17 4.18 -16.75
C SER A 87 20.55 3.53 -16.58
N ALA A 88 20.61 2.36 -15.92
CA ALA A 88 21.85 1.60 -15.79
C ALA A 88 22.28 0.95 -17.12
N GLY A 89 21.34 0.67 -18.03
CA GLY A 89 21.61 0.10 -19.35
C GLY A 89 22.08 1.12 -20.41
N TRP A 90 22.05 2.43 -20.13
CA TRP A 90 22.54 3.46 -21.06
C TRP A 90 24.04 3.74 -20.88
N LEU A 91 24.63 3.39 -19.73
CA LEU A 91 26.06 3.61 -19.43
C LEU A 91 26.94 2.37 -19.71
N GLY A 92 26.41 1.36 -20.39
CA GLY A 92 27.12 0.12 -20.76
C GLY A 92 27.46 0.07 -22.24
#